data_AF-A0A3D4YFP6-F1
#
_entry.id   AF-A0A3D4YFP6-F1
#
_cell.length_a   1.000
_cell.length_b   1.000
_cell.length_c   1.000
_cell.angle_alpha   90.00
_cell.angle_beta   90.00
_cell.angle_gamma   90.00
#
_symmetry.space_group_name_H-M   'P 1'
#
loop_
_entity.id
_entity.type
_entity.pdbx_description
1 polymer ?
#
loop_
_entity_poly.entity_id
_entity_poly.type
_entity_poly.pdbx_seq_one_letter_code
_entity_poly.pdbx_strand_id
1 'polypeptide(L)'
;MSSHDHNVYYAPETWGLKSVGEIEYSTRVCEFDTRVIWQDGVGNFFTARDKGCSCPTPFGDFNTFEDLEIPTLKILIDEINNNIKDNSMGNLQTAMLVIDKLLELGLR
;
A
#
# COMPACT_ATOMS: atom_id res chain seq x y z
N MET A 1 -6.79 16.53 -17.78
CA MET A 1 -6.04 15.66 -16.87
C MET A 1 -6.60 14.25 -16.99
N SER A 2 -5.73 13.27 -17.10
CA SER A 2 -6.15 11.87 -17.10
C SER A 2 -6.54 11.45 -15.69
N SER A 3 -7.33 10.37 -15.52
CA SER A 3 -7.63 9.80 -14.20
C SER A 3 -6.38 9.36 -13.42
N HIS A 4 -5.24 9.16 -14.10
CA HIS A 4 -3.98 8.77 -13.47
C HIS A 4 -3.29 9.95 -12.78
N ASP A 5 -3.53 11.18 -13.26
CA ASP A 5 -2.88 12.40 -12.75
C ASP A 5 -3.37 12.77 -11.34
N HIS A 6 -4.47 12.17 -10.88
CA HIS A 6 -5.06 12.38 -9.54
C HIS A 6 -5.06 11.13 -8.68
N ASN A 7 -4.64 9.99 -9.23
CA ASN A 7 -4.71 8.73 -8.51
C ASN A 7 -3.55 8.66 -7.50
N VAL A 8 -3.88 8.44 -6.22
CA VAL A 8 -2.91 8.41 -5.11
C VAL A 8 -1.82 7.34 -5.27
N TYR A 9 -2.08 6.28 -6.04
CA TYR A 9 -1.09 5.25 -6.36
C TYR A 9 -0.07 5.73 -7.41
N TYR A 10 -0.54 6.37 -8.49
CA TYR A 10 0.33 6.79 -9.60
C TYR A 10 0.97 8.16 -9.41
N ALA A 11 0.32 9.06 -8.67
CA ALA A 11 0.74 10.43 -8.46
C ALA A 11 0.57 10.88 -6.99
N PRO A 12 1.15 10.16 -6.01
CA PRO A 12 1.01 10.49 -4.59
C PRO A 12 1.48 11.91 -4.24
N GLU A 13 2.43 12.46 -4.99
CA GLU A 13 2.95 13.81 -4.79
C GLU A 13 1.89 14.90 -5.00
N THR A 14 0.87 14.64 -5.82
CA THR A 14 -0.25 15.58 -6.01
C THR A 14 -1.13 15.68 -4.76
N TRP A 15 -1.02 14.69 -3.87
CA TRP A 15 -1.64 14.65 -2.54
C TRP A 15 -0.66 15.13 -1.45
N GLY A 16 0.56 15.54 -1.80
CA GLY A 16 1.60 15.84 -0.80
C GLY A 16 2.16 14.60 -0.10
N LEU A 17 1.96 13.42 -0.71
CA LEU A 17 2.39 12.12 -0.21
C LEU A 17 3.60 11.59 -1.00
N LYS A 18 4.33 10.64 -0.41
CA LYS A 18 5.31 9.79 -1.10
C LYS A 18 5.05 8.34 -0.74
N SER A 19 5.16 7.43 -1.71
CA SER A 19 5.12 6.00 -1.42
C SER A 19 6.38 5.59 -0.65
N VAL A 20 6.20 4.96 0.51
CA VAL A 20 7.29 4.47 1.36
C VAL A 20 7.31 2.96 1.51
N GLY A 21 6.21 2.27 1.18
CA GLY A 21 6.14 0.81 1.17
C GLY A 21 4.96 0.31 0.34
N GLU A 22 5.12 -0.89 -0.22
CA GLU A 22 4.09 -1.56 -1.01
C GLU A 22 4.18 -3.06 -0.76
N ILE A 23 3.04 -3.69 -0.52
CA ILE A 23 2.92 -5.14 -0.31
C ILE A 23 1.93 -5.66 -1.34
N GLU A 24 2.42 -6.53 -2.23
CA GLU A 24 1.60 -7.23 -3.22
C GLU A 24 1.27 -8.65 -2.71
N TYR A 25 -0.02 -8.95 -2.63
CA TYR A 25 -0.55 -10.23 -2.17
C TYR A 25 -1.00 -11.12 -3.34
N SER A 26 -1.31 -10.55 -4.50
CA SER A 26 -1.65 -11.30 -5.70
C SER A 26 -0.40 -11.87 -6.36
N THR A 27 -0.47 -13.14 -6.74
CA THR A 27 0.53 -13.79 -7.63
C THR A 27 -0.01 -13.99 -9.05
N ARG A 28 -1.23 -13.50 -9.30
CA ARG A 28 -1.98 -13.76 -10.53
C ARG A 28 -1.77 -12.67 -11.55
N VAL A 29 -1.68 -13.09 -12.81
CA VAL A 29 -1.55 -12.17 -13.94
C VAL A 29 -2.87 -11.41 -14.13
N CYS A 30 -2.79 -10.10 -14.36
CA CYS A 30 -3.94 -9.20 -14.57
C CYS A 30 -4.85 -8.99 -13.34
N GLU A 31 -4.42 -9.34 -12.14
CA GLU A 31 -5.09 -9.04 -10.87
C GLU A 31 -4.12 -8.28 -9.96
N PHE A 32 -4.65 -7.40 -9.11
CA PHE A 32 -3.89 -6.74 -8.05
C PHE A 32 -4.56 -7.02 -6.71
N ASP A 33 -3.75 -7.20 -5.67
CA ASP A 33 -4.17 -7.19 -4.28
C ASP A 33 -3.06 -6.52 -3.49
N THR A 34 -3.11 -5.19 -3.45
CA THR A 34 -1.95 -4.37 -3.10
C THR A 34 -2.30 -3.50 -1.90
N ARG A 35 -1.44 -3.51 -0.88
CA ARG A 35 -1.42 -2.49 0.16
C ARG A 35 -0.28 -1.52 -0.09
N VAL A 36 -0.57 -0.22 -0.03
CA VAL A 36 0.43 0.83 -0.17
C VAL A 36 0.47 1.67 1.09
N ILE A 37 1.68 2.05 1.50
CA ILE A 37 1.93 2.92 2.63
C ILE A 37 2.58 4.19 2.08
N TRP A 38 1.96 5.31 2.38
CA TRP A 38 2.43 6.64 2.06
C TRP A 38 2.87 7.38 3.32
N GLN A 39 3.73 8.38 3.12
CA GLN A 39 4.11 9.34 4.15
C GLN A 39 3.93 10.76 3.61
N ASP A 40 3.42 11.67 4.44
CA ASP A 40 3.35 13.09 4.10
C ASP A 40 4.70 13.83 4.33
N GLY A 41 4.72 15.13 4.06
CA GLY A 41 5.90 15.98 4.25
C GLY A 41 6.30 16.24 5.72
N VAL A 42 5.44 15.90 6.70
CA VAL A 42 5.70 16.12 8.13
C VAL A 42 5.94 14.82 8.90
N GLY A 43 5.77 13.67 8.25
CA GLY A 43 6.09 12.34 8.78
C GLY A 43 4.89 11.49 9.16
N ASN A 44 3.65 11.93 8.93
CA ASN A 44 2.47 11.10 9.16
C ASN A 44 2.37 10.02 8.09
N PHE A 45 1.92 8.84 8.50
CA PHE A 45 1.73 7.71 7.61
C PHE A 45 0.26 7.53 7.27
N PHE A 46 0.02 7.14 6.02
CA PHE A 46 -1.29 6.79 5.48
C PHE A 46 -1.18 5.47 4.74
N THR A 47 -2.24 4.69 4.69
CA THR A 47 -2.27 3.44 3.94
C THR A 47 -3.64 3.18 3.36
N ALA A 48 -3.69 2.38 2.32
CA ALA A 48 -4.90 1.76 1.85
C ALA A 48 -4.54 0.40 1.23
N ARG A 49 -5.51 -0.50 1.20
CA ARG A 49 -5.43 -1.72 0.41
C ARG A 49 -6.57 -1.71 -0.59
N ASP A 50 -6.23 -2.03 -1.82
CA ASP A 50 -7.21 -2.22 -2.88
C ASP A 50 -6.92 -3.55 -3.59
N LYS A 51 -7.98 -4.16 -4.12
CA LYS A 51 -7.86 -5.41 -4.86
C LYS A 51 -8.87 -5.46 -5.99
N GLY A 52 -8.44 -6.01 -7.11
CA GLY A 52 -9.29 -6.10 -8.28
C GLY A 52 -8.60 -6.72 -9.48
N CYS A 53 -9.28 -6.66 -10.61
CA CYS A 53 -8.66 -6.94 -11.90
C CYS A 53 -8.00 -5.67 -12.40
N SER A 54 -6.86 -5.80 -13.08
CA SER A 54 -6.03 -4.71 -13.65
C SER A 54 -6.77 -3.61 -14.43
N CYS A 55 -8.00 -3.84 -14.83
CA CYS A 55 -8.96 -2.83 -15.28
C CYS A 55 -10.24 -3.03 -14.44
N PRO A 56 -10.52 -2.20 -13.43
CA PRO A 56 -10.12 -0.79 -13.28
C PRO A 56 -8.71 -0.54 -12.74
N THR A 57 -8.28 0.72 -12.85
CA THR A 57 -7.03 1.24 -12.27
C THR A 57 -7.03 1.03 -10.74
N PRO A 58 -5.94 0.51 -10.14
CA PRO A 58 -5.81 0.40 -8.69
C PRO A 58 -6.06 1.73 -7.99
N PHE A 59 -6.77 1.70 -6.87
CA PHE A 59 -7.14 2.86 -6.07
C PHE A 59 -7.94 3.92 -6.83
N GLY A 60 -8.65 3.53 -7.90
CA GLY A 60 -9.42 4.44 -8.76
C GLY A 60 -10.58 5.14 -8.04
N ASP A 61 -11.08 4.55 -6.95
CA ASP A 61 -12.18 5.10 -6.15
C ASP A 61 -11.72 5.94 -4.95
N PHE A 62 -10.40 6.08 -4.75
CA PHE A 62 -9.81 6.85 -3.65
C PHE A 62 -9.61 8.30 -4.12
N ASN A 63 -10.42 9.20 -3.59
CA ASN A 63 -10.51 10.59 -4.05
C ASN A 63 -10.14 11.60 -2.96
N THR A 64 -10.17 11.21 -1.69
CA THR A 64 -9.81 12.09 -0.56
C THR A 64 -8.99 11.40 0.51
N PHE A 65 -8.40 12.17 1.43
CA PHE A 65 -7.64 11.63 2.57
C PHE A 65 -8.49 10.78 3.51
N GLU A 66 -9.79 10.99 3.57
CA GLU A 66 -10.73 10.20 4.36
C GLU A 66 -10.90 8.77 3.81
N ASP A 67 -10.54 8.53 2.55
CA ASP A 67 -10.48 7.19 1.97
C ASP A 67 -9.21 6.43 2.42
N LEU A 68 -8.26 7.11 3.06
CA LEU A 68 -7.01 6.53 3.56
C LEU A 68 -7.11 6.18 5.04
N GLU A 69 -6.41 5.12 5.42
CA GLU A 69 -6.30 4.61 6.79
C GLU A 69 -5.00 5.09 7.44
N ILE A 70 -4.99 5.17 8.78
CA ILE A 70 -3.75 5.31 9.54
C ILE A 70 -3.18 3.90 9.80
N PRO A 71 -1.97 3.58 9.29
CA PRO A 71 -1.40 2.27 9.48
C PRO A 71 -1.00 2.06 10.95
N THR A 72 -1.13 0.81 11.41
CA THR A 72 -0.45 0.35 12.62
C THR A 72 0.35 -0.89 12.27
N LEU A 73 1.48 -1.11 12.94
CA LEU A 73 2.27 -2.33 12.76
C LEU A 73 1.42 -3.59 12.93
N LYS A 74 0.49 -3.56 13.90
CA LYS A 74 -0.42 -4.68 14.16
C LYS A 74 -1.27 -5.02 12.95
N ILE A 75 -1.90 -4.02 12.31
CA ILE A 75 -2.74 -4.24 11.13
C ILE A 75 -1.91 -4.86 10.00
N LEU A 76 -0.71 -4.33 9.75
CA LEU A 76 0.17 -4.84 8.70
C LEU A 76 0.61 -6.28 8.97
N ILE A 77 1.07 -6.57 10.19
CA ILE A 77 1.51 -7.92 10.59
C ILE A 77 0.34 -8.92 10.53
N ASP A 78 -0.83 -8.55 11.04
CA ASP A 78 -2.01 -9.41 10.97
C ASP A 78 -2.42 -9.69 9.53
N GLU A 79 -2.36 -8.68 8.66
CA GLU A 79 -2.69 -8.83 7.25
C GLU A 79 -1.68 -9.77 6.55
N ILE A 80 -0.39 -9.55 6.75
CA ILE A 80 0.70 -10.40 6.23
C ILE A 80 0.48 -11.86 6.66
N ASN A 81 0.26 -12.11 7.96
CA ASN A 81 0.05 -13.45 8.50
C ASN A 81 -1.21 -14.14 7.94
N ASN A 82 -2.26 -13.37 7.64
CA ASN A 82 -3.52 -13.91 7.13
C ASN A 82 -3.53 -14.19 5.63
N ASN A 83 -2.74 -13.44 4.85
CA ASN A 83 -2.73 -13.52 3.37
C ASN A 83 -1.58 -14.37 2.84
N ILE A 84 -0.56 -14.65 3.65
CA ILE A 84 0.53 -15.55 3.28
C ILE A 84 0.19 -16.95 3.80
N LYS A 85 -0.77 -17.60 3.15
CA LYS A 85 -1.12 -19.02 3.40
C LYS A 85 -0.41 -19.99 2.46
N ASP A 86 0.07 -19.50 1.33
CA ASP A 86 0.94 -20.24 0.42
C ASP A 86 2.36 -19.72 0.59
N ASN A 87 3.29 -20.63 0.91
CA ASN A 87 4.73 -20.42 1.15
C ASN A 87 5.50 -19.81 -0.06
N SER A 88 5.00 -18.75 -0.68
CA SER A 88 5.79 -17.91 -1.56
C SER A 88 6.72 -17.08 -0.68
N MET A 89 7.87 -17.67 -0.35
CA MET A 89 8.91 -17.07 0.50
C MET A 89 9.32 -15.66 0.04
N GLY A 90 9.13 -15.35 -1.26
CA GLY A 90 9.32 -14.02 -1.83
C GLY A 90 8.38 -12.94 -1.27
N ASN A 91 7.08 -13.22 -1.10
CA ASN A 91 6.11 -12.22 -0.62
C ASN A 91 6.32 -11.92 0.87
N LEU A 92 6.70 -12.94 1.67
CA LEU A 92 7.10 -12.76 3.07
C LEU A 92 8.32 -11.85 3.20
N GLN A 93 9.35 -12.11 2.40
CA GLN A 93 10.60 -11.35 2.47
C GLN A 93 10.36 -9.88 2.08
N THR A 94 9.61 -9.62 1.01
CA THR A 94 9.22 -8.26 0.62
C THR A 94 8.43 -7.56 1.73
N ALA A 95 7.44 -8.24 2.31
CA ALA A 95 6.63 -7.66 3.37
C ALA A 95 7.46 -7.33 4.63
N MET A 96 8.39 -8.20 5.02
CA MET A 96 9.30 -7.94 6.14
C MET A 96 10.21 -6.74 5.88
N LEU A 97 10.77 -6.61 4.66
CA LEU A 97 11.59 -5.45 4.30
C LEU A 97 10.78 -4.15 4.35
N VAL A 98 9.51 -4.19 3.97
CA VAL A 98 8.60 -3.05 4.12
C VAL A 98 8.41 -2.71 5.59
N ILE A 99 8.16 -3.69 6.47
CA ILE A 99 8.04 -3.45 7.91
C ILE A 99 9.31 -2.83 8.50
N ASP A 100 10.48 -3.37 8.18
CA ASP A 100 11.75 -2.85 8.69
C ASP A 100 11.96 -1.40 8.27
N LYS A 101 11.71 -1.09 7.00
CA LYS A 101 11.77 0.30 6.50
C LYS A 101 10.77 1.21 7.20
N LEU A 102 9.55 0.75 7.48
CA LEU A 102 8.55 1.55 8.18
C LEU A 102 8.96 1.82 9.63
N LEU A 103 9.56 0.84 10.32
CA LEU A 103 10.13 1.02 11.65
C LEU A 103 11.25 2.05 11.65
N GLU A 104 12.16 1.99 10.67
CA GLU A 104 13.24 2.99 10.49
C GLU A 104 12.69 4.39 10.26
N LEU A 105 11.60 4.51 9.51
CA LEU A 105 10.91 5.78 9.24
C LEU A 105 10.06 6.27 10.43
N GLY A 106 9.94 5.47 11.49
CA GLY A 106 9.30 5.87 12.74
C GLY A 106 7.83 5.47 12.88
N LEU A 107 7.32 4.54 12.05
CA LEU A 107 6.05 3.88 12.32
C LEU A 107 6.19 3.03 13.59
N ARG A 108 5.26 3.19 14.54
CA ARG A 108 5.30 2.53 15.85
C ARG A 108 4.07 1.64 16.09
#